data_AF-A0A971AAB5-F1
#
_entry.id   AF-A0A971AAB5-F1
#
_cell.length_a   1.000
_cell.length_b   1.000
_cell.length_c   1.000
_cell.angle_alpha   90.00
_cell.angle_beta   90.00
_cell.angle_gamma   90.00
#
_symmetry.space_group_name_H-M   'P 1'
#
loop_
_entity.id
_entity.type
_entity.pdbx_description
1 polymer ?
#
loop_
_entity_poly.entity_id
_entity_poly.type
_entity_poly.pdbx_seq_one_letter_code
_entity_poly.pdbx_strand_id
1 'polypeptide(L)'
;MKKMYLIILATGMLLTAISCSKDENDEKDPTPVTIEKGNYTFLKNTGLYREAQRDRSESYSAPFEIEEVKRTGDIMEITVSFPAGCETNKFEVIWDGTIMESYPPQTRIFVKRTASGCAGTDEITTEVLSVDLEELIFKGHDEQLKEAIIIVSNASKKPDTQNSDNVSSNIPEE
;
A
#
# COMPACT_ATOMS: atom_id res chain seq x y z
N MET A 1 -13.03 56.54 -21.49
CA MET A 1 -13.62 55.23 -21.17
C MET A 1 -12.91 54.03 -21.83
N LYS A 2 -12.44 54.08 -23.10
CA LYS A 2 -11.69 52.96 -23.72
C LYS A 2 -10.32 52.63 -23.10
N LYS A 3 -9.61 53.64 -22.55
CA LYS A 3 -8.29 53.43 -21.90
C LYS A 3 -8.38 52.75 -20.52
N MET A 4 -9.56 52.76 -19.89
CA MET A 4 -9.76 52.16 -18.56
C MET A 4 -10.03 50.65 -18.64
N TYR A 5 -10.61 50.17 -19.76
CA TYR A 5 -10.78 48.74 -20.02
C TYR A 5 -9.48 48.02 -20.39
N LEU A 6 -8.53 48.73 -21.00
CA LEU A 6 -7.21 48.18 -21.36
C LEU A 6 -6.34 47.86 -20.14
N ILE A 7 -6.53 48.56 -19.02
CA ILE A 7 -5.81 48.29 -17.77
C ILE A 7 -6.46 47.10 -17.03
N ILE A 8 -7.79 46.99 -17.04
CA ILE A 8 -8.51 45.88 -16.40
C ILE A 8 -8.26 44.54 -17.11
N LEU A 9 -8.10 44.55 -18.45
CA LEU A 9 -7.71 43.36 -19.22
C LEU A 9 -6.25 42.93 -18.99
N ALA A 10 -5.36 43.84 -18.60
CA ALA A 10 -3.96 43.51 -18.32
C ALA A 10 -3.76 42.90 -16.91
N THR A 11 -4.62 43.21 -15.94
CA THR A 11 -4.51 42.71 -14.56
C THR A 11 -5.16 41.33 -14.36
N GLY A 12 -6.04 40.89 -15.27
CA GLY A 12 -6.71 39.58 -15.19
C GLY A 12 -5.85 38.38 -15.60
N MET A 13 -4.71 38.62 -16.25
CA MET A 13 -3.85 37.54 -16.80
C MET A 13 -2.71 37.12 -15.86
N LEU A 14 -2.56 37.76 -14.70
CA LEU A 14 -1.41 37.57 -13.80
C LEU A 14 -1.69 36.64 -12.60
N LEU A 15 -2.85 36.00 -12.52
CA LEU A 15 -3.24 35.15 -11.38
C LEU A 15 -3.13 33.63 -11.64
N THR A 16 -2.62 33.20 -12.78
CA THR A 16 -2.56 31.76 -13.12
C THR A 16 -1.20 31.09 -12.86
N ALA A 17 -0.20 31.80 -12.32
CA ALA A 17 1.16 31.28 -12.20
C ALA A 17 1.56 30.77 -10.81
N ILE A 18 0.65 30.70 -9.83
CA ILE A 18 0.91 29.96 -8.58
C ILE A 18 0.45 28.51 -8.79
N SER A 19 1.14 27.82 -9.70
CA SER A 19 1.13 26.36 -9.68
C SER A 19 1.99 25.95 -8.49
N CYS A 20 1.35 25.38 -7.46
CA CYS A 20 2.09 24.69 -6.40
C CYS A 20 2.90 23.56 -7.05
N SER A 21 4.19 23.78 -7.28
CA SER A 21 5.14 22.68 -7.41
C SER A 21 5.20 22.02 -6.05
N LYS A 22 4.46 20.92 -5.89
CA LYS A 22 4.65 20.03 -4.75
C LYS A 22 6.06 19.45 -4.93
N ASP A 23 7.04 20.04 -4.25
CA ASP A 23 8.36 19.45 -4.13
C ASP A 23 8.17 18.04 -3.57
N GLU A 24 8.51 17.04 -4.39
CA GLU A 24 8.71 15.67 -3.98
C GLU A 24 9.98 15.61 -3.14
N ASN A 25 10.00 16.32 -2.00
CA ASN A 25 10.89 15.92 -0.94
C ASN A 25 10.39 14.56 -0.49
N ASP A 26 11.18 13.52 -0.76
CA ASP A 26 11.15 12.25 -0.04
C ASP A 26 11.13 12.59 1.46
N GLU A 27 9.93 12.66 2.03
CA GLU A 27 9.75 12.67 3.47
C GLU A 27 10.36 11.38 3.98
N LYS A 28 11.61 11.47 4.42
CA LYS A 28 12.29 10.39 5.11
C LYS A 28 11.43 10.05 6.32
N ASP A 29 10.93 8.82 6.36
CA ASP A 29 10.24 8.30 7.53
C ASP A 29 11.15 8.55 8.75
N PRO A 30 10.70 9.27 9.77
CA PRO A 30 11.53 9.58 10.92
C PRO A 30 11.87 8.32 11.74
N THR A 31 11.14 7.22 11.54
CA THR A 31 11.28 5.96 12.28
C THR A 31 10.94 4.75 11.39
N PRO A 32 11.73 4.43 10.35
CA PRO A 32 11.47 3.27 9.52
C PRO A 32 11.69 2.00 10.34
N VAL A 33 10.85 0.99 10.13
CA VAL A 33 10.97 -0.32 10.79
C VAL A 33 10.95 -1.43 9.77
N THR A 34 11.87 -2.38 9.94
CA THR A 34 12.00 -3.58 9.12
C THR A 34 11.98 -4.80 10.03
N ILE A 35 11.06 -5.73 9.76
CA ILE A 35 10.96 -7.00 10.49
C ILE A 35 11.02 -8.12 9.46
N GLU A 36 12.07 -8.93 9.51
CA GLU A 36 12.22 -10.10 8.64
C GLU A 36 11.41 -11.28 9.19
N LYS A 37 10.58 -11.89 8.34
CA LYS A 37 9.83 -13.11 8.62
C LYS A 37 10.27 -14.21 7.66
N GLY A 38 9.75 -15.42 7.85
CA GLY A 38 10.16 -16.58 7.04
C GLY A 38 9.91 -16.37 5.55
N ASN A 39 8.71 -15.92 5.18
CA ASN A 39 8.26 -15.79 3.78
C ASN A 39 7.93 -14.36 3.35
N TYR A 40 8.07 -13.36 4.23
CA TYR A 40 7.93 -11.95 3.87
C TYR A 40 8.80 -11.05 4.77
N THR A 41 8.96 -9.80 4.35
CA THR A 41 9.56 -8.73 5.17
C THR A 41 8.48 -7.68 5.45
N PHE A 42 8.27 -7.35 6.71
CA PHE A 42 7.40 -6.23 7.07
C PHE A 42 8.19 -4.91 7.07
N LEU A 43 7.63 -3.88 6.44
CA LEU A 43 8.25 -2.57 6.24
C LEU A 43 7.28 -1.46 6.66
N LYS A 44 7.53 -0.82 7.81
CA LYS A 44 6.94 0.49 8.11
C LYS A 44 7.83 1.56 7.49
N ASN A 45 7.39 2.14 6.39
CA ASN A 45 8.12 3.19 5.69
C ASN A 45 7.17 4.03 4.82
N THR A 46 6.93 5.28 5.21
CA THR A 46 6.05 6.20 4.45
C THR A 46 6.51 6.42 3.00
N GLY A 47 7.82 6.44 2.74
CA GLY A 47 8.38 6.60 1.40
C GLY A 47 8.05 5.42 0.49
N LEU A 48 8.35 4.20 0.95
CA LEU A 48 8.04 2.97 0.21
C LEU A 48 6.53 2.77 0.03
N TYR A 49 5.73 3.17 1.02
CA TYR A 49 4.27 3.15 0.91
C TYR A 49 3.78 4.06 -0.22
N ARG A 50 4.29 5.30 -0.30
CA ARG A 50 3.94 6.25 -1.36
C ARG A 50 4.43 5.79 -2.73
N GLU A 51 5.62 5.19 -2.79
CA GLU A 51 6.14 4.55 -4.00
C GLU A 51 5.21 3.43 -4.46
N ALA A 52 4.85 2.49 -3.57
CA ALA A 52 3.91 1.41 -3.90
C ALA A 52 2.54 1.94 -4.36
N GLN A 53 2.02 2.98 -3.69
CA GLN A 53 0.76 3.60 -4.07
C GLN A 53 0.80 4.23 -5.48
N ARG A 54 1.93 4.85 -5.85
CA ARG A 54 2.11 5.54 -7.13
C ARG A 54 2.43 4.58 -8.27
N ASP A 55 3.34 3.63 -8.03
CA ASP A 55 4.02 2.88 -9.08
C ASP A 55 3.49 1.45 -9.26
N ARG A 56 2.52 1.02 -8.42
CA ARG A 56 1.96 -0.34 -8.48
C ARG A 56 1.56 -0.78 -9.89
N SER A 57 2.20 -1.85 -10.32
CA SER A 57 2.17 -2.39 -11.68
C SER A 57 3.03 -3.66 -11.73
N GLU A 58 2.88 -4.46 -12.79
CA GLU A 58 3.70 -5.65 -13.02
C GLU A 58 5.20 -5.33 -13.20
N SER A 59 5.54 -4.09 -13.57
CA SER A 59 6.92 -3.61 -13.62
C SER A 59 7.50 -3.24 -12.25
N TYR A 60 6.65 -2.86 -11.30
CA TYR A 60 7.05 -2.47 -9.94
C TYR A 60 7.11 -3.67 -8.99
N SER A 61 6.17 -4.60 -9.15
CA SER A 61 6.06 -5.83 -8.38
C SER A 61 5.80 -6.97 -9.34
N ALA A 62 6.55 -8.07 -9.18
CA ALA A 62 6.32 -9.28 -9.95
C ALA A 62 4.85 -9.74 -9.83
N PRO A 63 4.22 -10.28 -10.89
CA PRO A 63 2.81 -10.65 -10.85
C PRO A 63 2.48 -11.67 -9.77
N PHE A 64 1.35 -11.47 -9.10
CA PHE A 64 0.74 -12.41 -8.15
C PHE A 64 -0.73 -12.02 -7.93
N GLU A 65 -1.49 -12.93 -7.33
CA GLU A 65 -2.87 -12.72 -6.90
C GLU A 65 -2.96 -12.76 -5.39
N ILE A 66 -3.87 -11.96 -4.82
CA ILE A 66 -4.31 -12.11 -3.43
C ILE A 66 -5.61 -12.91 -3.50
N GLU A 67 -5.58 -14.14 -3.03
CA GLU A 67 -6.72 -15.06 -3.10
C GLU A 67 -7.71 -14.82 -1.95
N GLU A 68 -7.16 -14.57 -0.76
CA GLU A 68 -7.95 -14.39 0.45
C GLU A 68 -7.21 -13.49 1.43
N VAL A 69 -7.97 -12.67 2.16
CA VAL A 69 -7.48 -11.97 3.34
C VAL A 69 -8.40 -12.31 4.50
N LYS A 70 -7.87 -13.04 5.47
CA LYS A 70 -8.59 -13.43 6.68
C LYS A 70 -7.95 -12.80 7.89
N ARG A 71 -8.77 -12.25 8.78
CA ARG A 71 -8.30 -11.71 10.06
C ARG A 71 -8.92 -12.51 11.20
N THR A 72 -8.10 -12.86 12.19
CA THR A 72 -8.53 -13.55 13.40
C THR A 72 -7.81 -12.91 14.58
N GLY A 73 -8.50 -11.98 15.24
CA GLY A 73 -7.93 -11.17 16.32
C GLY A 73 -6.82 -10.26 15.80
N ASP A 74 -5.60 -10.49 16.31
CA ASP A 74 -4.40 -9.73 15.97
C ASP A 74 -3.58 -10.35 14.82
N ILE A 75 -4.01 -11.50 14.28
CA ILE A 75 -3.34 -12.12 13.13
C ILE A 75 -4.16 -11.86 11.87
N MET A 76 -3.49 -11.38 10.83
CA MET A 76 -4.04 -11.27 9.47
C MET A 76 -3.28 -12.20 8.53
N GLU A 77 -4.00 -13.13 7.94
CA GLU A 77 -3.51 -14.09 6.96
C GLU A 77 -3.85 -13.58 5.56
N ILE A 78 -2.83 -13.36 4.74
CA ILE A 78 -2.97 -12.98 3.34
C ILE A 78 -2.53 -14.17 2.50
N THR A 79 -3.49 -14.86 1.89
CA THR A 79 -3.23 -15.96 0.96
C THR A 79 -2.90 -15.38 -0.41
N VAL A 80 -1.73 -15.68 -0.94
CA VAL A 80 -1.27 -15.22 -2.25
C VAL A 80 -1.00 -16.38 -3.18
N SER A 81 -1.27 -16.22 -4.47
CA SER A 81 -0.90 -17.17 -5.51
C SER A 81 -0.03 -16.52 -6.59
N PHE A 82 0.90 -17.27 -7.16
CA PHE A 82 1.84 -16.74 -8.16
C PHE A 82 2.44 -17.85 -9.02
N PRO A 83 2.97 -17.52 -10.22
CA PRO A 83 3.67 -18.49 -11.05
C PRO A 83 4.85 -19.13 -10.32
N ALA A 84 4.91 -20.45 -10.36
CA ALA A 84 6.00 -21.24 -9.80
C ALA A 84 7.31 -21.09 -10.60
N GLY A 85 8.35 -21.78 -10.14
CA GLY A 85 9.60 -21.91 -10.91
C GLY A 85 10.53 -20.69 -10.88
N CYS A 86 10.35 -19.76 -9.95
CA CYS A 86 11.30 -18.67 -9.70
C CYS A 86 12.41 -19.10 -8.74
N GLU A 87 13.67 -18.83 -9.10
CA GLU A 87 14.84 -19.05 -8.23
C GLU A 87 14.76 -18.24 -6.94
N THR A 88 14.26 -17.00 -7.04
CA THR A 88 13.98 -16.18 -5.86
C THR A 88 12.55 -15.71 -5.87
N ASN A 89 11.95 -15.68 -4.68
CA ASN A 89 10.60 -15.20 -4.43
C ASN A 89 10.56 -14.59 -3.04
N LYS A 90 10.31 -13.28 -2.96
CA LYS A 90 10.20 -12.56 -1.69
C LYS A 90 9.00 -11.65 -1.68
N PHE A 91 8.28 -11.65 -0.57
CA PHE A 91 7.20 -10.71 -0.33
C PHE A 91 7.63 -9.61 0.63
N GLU A 92 7.13 -8.40 0.39
CA GLU A 92 7.25 -7.25 1.27
C GLU A 92 5.83 -6.78 1.63
N VAL A 93 5.56 -6.61 2.92
CA VAL A 93 4.32 -6.01 3.42
C VAL A 93 4.65 -4.59 3.89
N ILE A 94 4.14 -3.61 3.16
CA ILE A 94 4.52 -2.20 3.30
C ILE A 94 3.37 -1.40 3.92
N TRP A 95 3.67 -0.63 4.97
CA TRP A 95 2.73 0.23 5.66
C TRP A 95 3.36 1.60 5.98
N ASP A 96 2.56 2.66 6.06
CA ASP A 96 3.03 4.00 6.41
C ASP A 96 2.94 4.31 7.91
N GLY A 97 2.32 3.44 8.70
CA GLY A 97 2.11 3.66 10.12
C GLY A 97 0.88 4.49 10.47
N THR A 98 0.04 4.84 9.49
CA THR A 98 -1.09 5.74 9.69
C THR A 98 -2.40 4.96 9.77
N ILE A 99 -3.26 5.36 10.70
CA ILE A 99 -4.66 4.94 10.77
C ILE A 99 -5.50 6.18 10.49
N MET A 100 -6.42 6.08 9.52
CA MET A 100 -7.40 7.11 9.24
C MET A 100 -8.42 7.15 10.38
N GLU A 101 -8.57 8.32 10.99
CA GLU A 101 -9.54 8.62 12.05
C GLU A 101 -10.98 8.72 11.50
N SER A 102 -11.45 7.65 10.86
CA SER A 102 -12.84 7.47 10.42
C SER A 102 -13.60 6.52 11.35
N TYR A 103 -14.90 6.33 11.11
CA TYR A 103 -15.68 5.32 11.81
C TYR A 103 -16.33 4.35 10.81
N PRO A 104 -15.89 3.07 10.73
CA PRO A 104 -14.78 2.50 11.50
C PRO A 104 -13.42 3.07 11.06
N PRO A 105 -12.37 2.95 11.90
CA PRO A 105 -11.01 3.34 11.53
C PRO A 105 -10.57 2.55 10.29
N GLN A 106 -9.70 3.14 9.47
CA GLN A 106 -9.21 2.48 8.27
C GLN A 106 -7.71 2.61 8.14
N THR A 107 -7.07 1.58 7.60
CA THR A 107 -5.67 1.67 7.19
C THR A 107 -5.45 0.85 5.93
N ARG A 108 -4.32 1.06 5.28
CA ARG A 108 -3.97 0.37 4.04
C ARG A 108 -2.55 -0.16 4.13
N ILE A 109 -2.37 -1.37 3.65
CA ILE A 109 -1.04 -1.96 3.44
C ILE A 109 -0.90 -2.37 1.98
N PHE A 110 0.34 -2.45 1.52
CA PHE A 110 0.69 -2.99 0.21
C PHE A 110 1.45 -4.31 0.36
N VAL A 111 1.07 -5.30 -0.46
CA VAL A 111 1.87 -6.51 -0.65
C VAL A 111 2.62 -6.34 -1.95
N LYS A 112 3.95 -6.43 -1.89
CA LYS A 112 4.84 -6.39 -3.06
C LYS A 112 5.58 -7.70 -3.16
N ARG A 113 5.75 -8.17 -4.39
CA ARG A 113 6.50 -9.38 -4.72
C ARG A 113 7.73 -9.02 -5.53
N THR A 114 8.89 -9.48 -5.10
CA THR A 114 10.12 -9.47 -5.88
C THR A 114 10.48 -10.90 -6.23
N ALA A 115 10.59 -11.19 -7.53
CA ALA A 115 10.95 -12.52 -8.01
C ALA A 115 11.95 -12.43 -9.16
N SER A 116 12.85 -13.41 -9.27
CA SER A 116 13.85 -13.50 -10.33
C SER A 116 14.10 -14.94 -10.74
N GLY A 117 14.64 -15.14 -11.95
CA GLY A 117 14.98 -16.47 -12.46
C GLY A 117 13.75 -17.36 -12.65
N CYS A 118 12.61 -16.77 -13.04
CA CYS A 118 11.37 -17.51 -13.22
C CYS A 118 11.38 -18.32 -14.53
N ALA A 119 11.24 -19.63 -14.40
CA ALA A 119 10.87 -20.50 -15.51
C ALA A 119 9.42 -20.20 -15.91
N GLY A 120 9.16 -20.06 -17.22
CA GLY A 120 7.81 -19.83 -17.74
C GLY A 120 6.97 -21.10 -17.67
N THR A 121 6.51 -21.47 -16.48
CA THR A 121 5.65 -22.63 -16.22
C THR A 121 4.21 -22.18 -15.97
N ASP A 122 3.24 -23.03 -16.33
CA ASP A 122 1.83 -22.82 -16.00
C ASP A 122 1.46 -23.27 -14.57
N GLU A 123 2.44 -23.75 -13.80
CA GLU A 123 2.24 -24.17 -12.41
C GLU A 123 2.08 -22.94 -11.49
N ILE A 124 1.14 -23.01 -10.56
CA ILE A 124 0.84 -21.96 -9.59
C ILE A 124 1.25 -22.44 -8.20
N THR A 125 1.98 -21.59 -7.48
CA THR A 125 2.32 -21.77 -6.06
C THR A 125 1.42 -20.88 -5.22
N THR A 126 1.01 -21.37 -4.04
CA THR A 126 0.22 -20.62 -3.06
C THR A 126 0.98 -20.53 -1.75
N GLU A 127 1.01 -19.34 -1.14
CA GLU A 127 1.62 -19.10 0.16
C GLU A 127 0.69 -18.28 1.05
N VAL A 128 0.84 -18.42 2.37
CA VAL A 128 0.11 -17.62 3.36
C VAL A 128 1.09 -16.70 4.07
N LEU A 129 0.87 -15.39 3.96
CA LEU A 129 1.62 -14.38 4.70
C LEU A 129 0.87 -14.11 6.02
N SER A 130 1.41 -14.59 7.14
CA SER A 130 0.82 -14.39 8.46
C SER A 130 1.40 -13.12 9.10
N VAL A 131 0.63 -12.03 9.05
CA VAL A 131 0.99 -10.70 9.56
C VAL A 131 0.46 -10.53 10.98
N ASP A 132 1.37 -10.36 11.93
CA ASP A 132 1.02 -9.99 13.30
C ASP A 132 0.76 -8.49 13.37
N LEU A 133 -0.49 -8.12 13.65
CA LEU A 133 -0.94 -6.74 13.73
C LEU A 133 -0.43 -6.04 14.99
N GLU A 134 -0.08 -6.76 16.06
CA GLU A 134 0.55 -6.15 17.23
C GLU A 134 1.95 -5.62 16.91
N GLU A 135 2.65 -6.25 15.97
CA GLU A 135 3.93 -5.75 15.46
C GLU A 135 3.79 -4.46 14.65
N LEU A 136 2.57 -4.17 14.17
CA LEU A 136 2.21 -2.87 13.58
C LEU A 136 1.96 -1.81 14.67
N ILE A 137 1.53 -2.21 15.88
CA ILE A 137 1.24 -1.29 16.99
C ILE A 137 2.55 -0.90 17.69
N PHE A 138 3.25 0.10 17.15
CA PHE A 138 4.40 0.69 17.83
C PHE A 138 3.95 1.36 19.13
N LYS A 139 4.20 0.67 20.26
CA LYS A 139 4.08 1.12 21.65
C LYS A 139 2.82 1.94 21.95
N GLY A 140 1.70 1.26 22.23
CA GLY A 140 0.55 1.98 22.79
C GLY A 140 -0.71 1.19 23.09
N HIS A 141 -0.83 -0.11 22.74
CA HIS A 141 -2.12 -0.82 22.80
C HIS A 141 -3.25 -0.01 22.16
N ASP A 142 -3.00 0.56 20.99
CA ASP A 142 -4.02 1.34 20.29
C ASP A 142 -5.08 0.37 19.73
N GLU A 143 -6.18 0.24 20.46
CA GLU A 143 -7.31 -0.63 20.11
C GLU A 143 -7.92 -0.24 18.75
N GLN A 144 -7.63 0.96 18.23
CA GLN A 144 -8.09 1.40 16.91
C GLN A 144 -7.67 0.45 15.79
N LEU A 145 -6.48 -0.15 15.86
CA LEU A 145 -6.06 -1.11 14.84
C LEU A 145 -6.86 -2.43 14.93
N LYS A 146 -7.32 -2.81 16.13
CA LYS A 146 -8.16 -4.00 16.36
C LYS A 146 -9.52 -3.87 15.70
N GLU A 147 -10.05 -2.66 15.66
CA GLU A 147 -11.33 -2.31 15.04
C GLU A 147 -11.19 -1.80 13.60
N ALA A 148 -9.96 -1.53 13.15
CA ALA A 148 -9.72 -0.97 11.84
C ALA A 148 -10.08 -1.96 10.71
N ILE A 149 -10.70 -1.41 9.66
CA ILE A 149 -10.72 -2.03 8.35
C ILE A 149 -9.32 -1.89 7.75
N ILE A 150 -8.71 -3.02 7.38
CA ILE A 150 -7.39 -3.05 6.74
C ILE A 150 -7.58 -3.35 5.26
N ILE A 151 -7.17 -2.41 4.42
CA ILE A 151 -7.17 -2.59 2.97
C ILE A 151 -5.82 -3.16 2.55
N VAL A 152 -5.81 -4.37 2.00
CA VAL A 152 -4.62 -5.05 1.49
C VAL A 152 -4.55 -4.87 -0.02
N SER A 153 -3.56 -4.09 -0.46
CA SER A 153 -3.42 -3.71 -1.87
C SER A 153 -2.33 -4.54 -2.54
N ASN A 154 -2.64 -5.10 -3.70
CA ASN A 154 -1.69 -5.83 -4.53
C ASN A 154 -0.82 -4.83 -5.31
N ALA A 155 0.48 -4.78 -5.03
CA ALA A 155 1.39 -3.84 -5.67
C ALA A 155 1.76 -4.22 -7.12
N SER A 156 1.40 -5.41 -7.60
CA SER A 156 1.55 -5.78 -9.02
C SER A 156 0.40 -5.28 -9.89
N LYS A 157 -0.67 -4.77 -9.27
CA LYS A 157 -1.90 -4.38 -9.93
C LYS A 157 -2.15 -2.88 -9.84
N LYS A 158 -2.62 -2.30 -10.94
CA LYS A 158 -3.09 -0.91 -10.96
C LYS A 158 -4.41 -0.79 -10.16
N PRO A 159 -4.71 0.39 -9.58
CA PRO A 159 -5.91 0.57 -8.75
C PRO A 159 -7.21 0.10 -9.38
N ASP A 160 -7.42 0.40 -10.66
CA ASP A 160 -8.70 0.14 -11.34
C ASP A 160 -8.80 -1.27 -11.94
N THR A 161 -7.91 -2.18 -11.56
CA THR A 161 -7.92 -3.57 -12.03
C THR A 161 -8.63 -4.49 -11.05
N GLN A 162 -9.18 -5.59 -11.54
CA GLN A 162 -9.87 -6.57 -10.70
C GLN A 162 -8.91 -7.14 -9.64
N ASN A 163 -9.39 -7.24 -8.40
CA ASN A 163 -8.64 -7.80 -7.27
C ASN A 163 -7.35 -7.02 -6.94
N SER A 164 -7.32 -5.71 -7.24
CA SER A 164 -6.19 -4.82 -6.92
C SER A 164 -6.13 -4.46 -5.43
N ASP A 165 -7.30 -4.40 -4.78
CA ASP A 165 -7.48 -4.06 -3.37
C ASP A 165 -8.44 -5.07 -2.74
N ASN A 166 -8.01 -5.69 -1.64
CA ASN A 166 -8.79 -6.63 -0.84
C ASN A 166 -9.06 -6.01 0.54
N VAL A 167 -10.22 -6.27 1.12
CA VAL A 167 -10.62 -5.65 2.39
C VAL A 167 -10.67 -6.71 3.47
N SER A 168 -10.02 -6.43 4.60
CA SER A 168 -10.10 -7.22 5.82
C SER A 168 -10.80 -6.42 6.91
N SER A 169 -11.82 -7.03 7.52
CA SER A 169 -12.47 -6.50 8.72
C SER A 169 -12.55 -7.60 9.78
N ASN A 170 -12.44 -7.25 11.05
CA ASN A 170 -12.85 -8.14 12.12
C ASN A 170 -14.38 -8.26 12.06
N ILE A 171 -14.89 -9.36 11.51
CA ILE A 171 -16.30 -9.70 11.64
C ILE A 171 -16.44 -10.40 13.00
N PRO A 172 -17.21 -9.87 13.96
CA PRO A 172 -17.53 -10.63 15.16
C PRO A 172 -18.26 -11.91 14.73
N GLU A 173 -17.78 -13.07 15.14
CA GLU A 173 -18.61 -14.28 15.09
C GLU A 173 -19.83 -14.03 15.98
N GLU A 174 -21.02 -13.95 15.38
CA GLU A 174 -22.31 -13.94 16.10
C GLU A 174 -22.62 -15.31 16.72
#